data_AF-A0A1Q5TNB5-F1
#
_entry.id   AF-A0A1Q5TNB5-F1
#
_cell.length_a   1.000
_cell.length_b   1.000
_cell.length_c   1.000
_cell.angle_alpha   90.00
_cell.angle_beta   90.00
_cell.angle_gamma   90.00
#
_symmetry.space_group_name_H-M   'P 1'
#
loop_
_entity.id
_entity.type
_entity.pdbx_description
1 polymer ?
#
loop_
_entity_poly.entity_id
_entity_poly.type
_entity_poly.pdbx_seq_one_letter_code
_entity_poly.pdbx_strand_id
1 'polypeptide(L)'
;MKKQFELRQQKADLTQQMRSLLTKAEDEKRSLNTGEAKQFDELRTQSDSLNAEIARYEALSDEERNQAGKTQPTSEKLSNDELRHYIVTGETRTLSTGVPSEGGYTVIPELNKQIMQQLRWKKWVMLSMIRYCDKLPAFYYGVRDG
;
A
#
# COMPACT_ATOMS: atom_id res chain seq x y z
N MET A 1 7.61 -7.23 -10.78
CA MET A 1 6.60 -6.75 -9.80
C MET A 1 5.21 -6.52 -10.40
N LYS A 2 5.05 -5.76 -11.50
CA LYS A 2 3.71 -5.48 -12.10
C LYS A 2 2.92 -6.75 -12.50
N LYS A 3 3.62 -7.75 -13.06
CA LYS A 3 3.02 -9.01 -13.51
C LYS A 3 2.31 -9.81 -12.41
N GLN A 4 2.84 -9.85 -11.17
CA GLN A 4 2.18 -10.57 -10.08
C GLN A 4 0.86 -9.91 -9.64
N PHE A 5 0.82 -8.57 -9.64
CA PHE A 5 -0.38 -7.83 -9.28
C PHE A 5 -1.50 -8.05 -10.31
N GLU A 6 -1.16 -8.01 -11.59
CA GLU A 6 -2.08 -8.30 -12.69
C GLU A 6 -2.66 -9.72 -12.60
N LEU A 7 -1.82 -10.73 -12.32
CA LEU A 7 -2.27 -12.11 -12.12
C LEU A 7 -3.23 -12.25 -10.93
N ARG A 8 -2.99 -11.53 -9.83
CA ARG A 8 -3.91 -11.52 -8.67
C ARG A 8 -5.24 -10.85 -9.01
N GLN A 9 -5.22 -9.79 -9.80
CA GLN A 9 -6.44 -9.11 -10.25
C GLN A 9 -7.28 -10.04 -11.13
N GLN A 10 -6.66 -10.68 -12.13
CA GLN A 10 -7.35 -11.66 -12.98
C GLN A 10 -7.96 -12.82 -12.18
N LYS A 11 -7.25 -13.34 -11.17
CA LYS A 11 -7.78 -14.37 -10.26
C LYS A 11 -9.03 -13.87 -9.51
N ALA A 12 -9.01 -12.63 -9.03
CA ALA A 12 -10.15 -12.05 -8.32
C ALA A 12 -11.38 -11.95 -9.25
N ASP A 13 -11.17 -11.51 -10.49
CA ASP A 13 -12.22 -11.42 -11.50
C ASP A 13 -12.84 -12.79 -11.82
N LEU A 14 -12.01 -13.82 -12.04
CA LEU A 14 -12.48 -15.19 -12.27
C LEU A 14 -13.25 -15.74 -11.05
N THR A 15 -12.80 -15.42 -9.84
CA THR A 15 -13.48 -15.84 -8.61
C THR A 15 -14.84 -15.15 -8.47
N GLN A 16 -14.94 -13.88 -8.87
CA GLN A 16 -16.20 -13.15 -8.90
C GLN A 16 -17.16 -13.73 -9.94
N GLN A 17 -16.67 -14.12 -11.12
CA GLN A 17 -17.48 -14.78 -12.14
C GLN A 17 -18.03 -16.13 -11.65
N MET A 18 -17.20 -16.97 -11.02
CA MET A 18 -17.63 -18.22 -10.41
C MET A 18 -18.73 -17.99 -9.34
N ARG A 19 -18.55 -16.98 -8.47
CA ARG A 19 -19.56 -16.61 -7.48
C ARG A 19 -20.86 -16.15 -8.12
N SER A 20 -20.78 -15.35 -9.18
CA SER A 20 -21.96 -14.86 -9.89
C SER A 20 -22.76 -16.00 -10.53
N LEU A 21 -22.10 -17.04 -11.04
CA LEU A 21 -22.79 -18.22 -11.58
C LEU A 21 -23.54 -18.99 -10.48
N LEU A 22 -22.90 -19.15 -9.31
CA LEU A 22 -23.54 -19.80 -8.17
C LEU A 22 -24.72 -18.99 -7.63
N THR A 23 -24.58 -17.67 -7.45
CA THR A 23 -25.68 -16.83 -6.95
C THR A 23 -26.86 -16.82 -7.91
N LYS A 24 -26.64 -16.82 -9.24
CA LYS A 24 -27.74 -16.91 -10.22
C LYS A 24 -28.51 -18.22 -10.10
N ALA A 25 -27.80 -19.34 -9.92
CA ALA A 25 -28.43 -20.64 -9.73
C ALA A 25 -29.23 -20.68 -8.41
N GLU A 26 -28.67 -20.11 -7.33
CA GLU A 26 -29.35 -19.96 -6.04
C GLU A 26 -30.61 -19.07 -6.11
N ASP A 27 -30.54 -17.93 -6.81
CA ASP A 27 -31.66 -17.02 -7.03
C ASP A 27 -32.80 -17.69 -7.78
N GLU A 28 -32.47 -18.52 -8.78
CA GLU A 28 -33.42 -19.32 -9.56
C GLU A 28 -33.86 -20.61 -8.83
N LYS A 29 -33.35 -20.85 -7.62
CA LYS A 29 -33.61 -22.03 -6.77
C LYS A 29 -33.41 -23.36 -7.51
N ARG A 30 -32.46 -23.39 -8.44
CA ARG A 30 -32.13 -24.57 -9.24
C ARG A 30 -30.66 -24.91 -9.10
N SER A 31 -30.32 -26.17 -9.39
CA SER A 31 -28.92 -26.55 -9.55
C SER A 31 -28.33 -25.95 -10.83
N LEU A 32 -27.01 -25.85 -10.88
CA LEU A 32 -26.28 -25.48 -12.09
C LEU A 32 -26.71 -26.40 -13.25
N ASN A 33 -27.00 -25.80 -14.40
CA ASN A 33 -27.22 -26.59 -15.61
C ASN A 33 -25.89 -27.15 -16.14
N THR A 34 -25.95 -28.07 -17.10
CA THR A 34 -24.74 -28.72 -17.66
C THR A 34 -23.80 -27.76 -18.38
N GLY A 35 -24.28 -26.62 -18.88
CA GLY A 35 -23.44 -25.59 -19.49
C GLY A 35 -22.73 -24.72 -18.45
N GLU A 36 -23.47 -24.26 -17.44
CA GLU A 36 -22.96 -23.48 -16.30
C GLU A 36 -21.96 -24.29 -15.46
N ALA A 37 -22.20 -25.60 -15.28
CA ALA A 37 -21.27 -26.50 -14.59
C ALA A 37 -19.93 -26.60 -15.33
N LYS A 38 -19.96 -26.77 -16.66
CA LYS A 38 -18.73 -26.78 -17.49
C LYS A 38 -17.98 -25.46 -17.40
N GLN A 39 -18.69 -24.33 -17.49
CA GLN A 39 -18.09 -23.00 -17.34
C GLN A 39 -17.45 -22.82 -15.96
N PHE A 40 -18.10 -23.29 -14.91
CA PHE A 40 -17.55 -23.26 -13.56
C PHE A 40 -16.25 -24.07 -13.45
N ASP A 41 -16.22 -25.29 -14.00
CA ASP A 41 -15.04 -26.14 -13.98
C ASP A 41 -13.88 -25.56 -14.81
N GLU A 42 -14.17 -24.92 -15.94
CA GLU A 42 -13.19 -24.21 -16.76
C GLU A 42 -12.60 -23.00 -16.01
N LEU A 43 -13.46 -22.15 -15.42
CA LEU A 43 -13.03 -21.01 -14.61
C LEU A 43 -12.21 -21.45 -13.40
N ARG A 44 -12.57 -22.57 -12.78
CA ARG A 44 -11.82 -23.19 -11.69
C ARG A 44 -10.43 -23.61 -12.15
N THR A 45 -10.34 -24.31 -13.28
CA THR A 45 -9.06 -24.76 -13.85
C THR A 45 -8.15 -23.57 -14.18
N GLN A 46 -8.71 -22.49 -14.74
CA GLN A 46 -7.96 -21.25 -15.01
C GLN A 46 -7.47 -20.58 -13.72
N SER A 47 -8.31 -20.54 -12.68
CA SER A 47 -7.93 -20.00 -11.36
C SER A 47 -6.78 -20.80 -10.74
N ASP A 48 -6.82 -22.13 -10.83
CA ASP A 48 -5.76 -23.00 -10.31
C ASP A 48 -4.45 -22.84 -11.08
N SER A 49 -4.51 -22.67 -12.41
CA SER A 49 -3.34 -22.33 -13.22
C SER A 49 -2.70 -21.00 -12.80
N LEU A 50 -3.51 -19.95 -12.63
CA LEU A 50 -3.03 -18.64 -12.17
C LEU A 50 -2.43 -18.73 -10.75
N ASN A 51 -3.02 -19.53 -9.86
CA ASN A 51 -2.46 -19.76 -8.52
C ASN A 51 -1.07 -20.39 -8.58
N ALA A 52 -0.88 -21.41 -9.42
CA ALA A 52 0.41 -22.05 -9.60
C ALA A 52 1.45 -21.07 -10.19
N GLU A 53 1.04 -20.21 -11.13
CA GLU A 53 1.93 -19.18 -11.68
C GLU A 53 2.30 -18.12 -10.64
N ILE A 54 1.35 -17.65 -9.82
CA ILE A 54 1.61 -16.72 -8.72
C ILE A 54 2.61 -17.33 -7.73
N ALA A 55 2.40 -18.58 -7.29
CA ALA A 55 3.30 -19.25 -6.35
C ALA A 55 4.74 -19.37 -6.89
N ARG A 56 4.90 -19.65 -8.18
CA ARG A 56 6.22 -19.66 -8.84
C ARG A 56 6.87 -18.29 -8.82
N TYR A 57 6.12 -17.24 -9.13
CA TYR A 57 6.65 -15.88 -9.09
C TYR A 57 6.95 -15.41 -7.65
N GLU A 58 6.17 -15.84 -6.66
CA GLU A 58 6.43 -15.55 -5.24
C GLU A 58 7.73 -16.19 -4.79
N ALA A 59 7.94 -17.48 -5.09
CA ALA A 59 9.18 -18.20 -4.78
C ALA A 59 10.41 -17.49 -5.37
N LEU A 60 10.36 -17.09 -6.65
CA LEU A 60 11.43 -16.34 -7.29
C LEU A 60 11.70 -15.00 -6.61
N SER A 61 10.65 -14.26 -6.24
CA SER A 61 10.81 -12.97 -5.54
C SER A 61 11.36 -13.14 -4.13
N ASP A 62 10.97 -14.20 -3.43
CA ASP A 62 11.46 -14.51 -2.09
C ASP A 62 12.91 -15.00 -2.12
N GLU A 63 13.30 -15.73 -3.16
CA GLU A 63 14.70 -16.11 -3.43
C GLU A 63 15.58 -14.89 -3.75
N GLU A 64 15.10 -13.95 -4.58
CA GLU A 64 15.79 -12.68 -4.84
C GLU A 64 15.99 -11.87 -3.54
N ARG A 65 14.97 -11.81 -2.66
CA ARG A 65 15.10 -11.16 -1.35
C ARG A 65 16.06 -11.89 -0.41
N ASN A 66 16.00 -13.22 -0.37
CA ASN A 66 16.90 -14.04 0.45
C ASN A 66 18.36 -13.94 -0.02
N GLN A 67 18.61 -13.80 -1.32
CA GLN A 67 19.93 -13.50 -1.85
C GLN A 67 20.38 -12.08 -1.50
N ALA A 68 19.51 -11.08 -1.65
CA ALA A 68 19.81 -9.69 -1.26
C ALA A 68 20.10 -9.54 0.26
N GLY A 69 19.48 -10.37 1.10
CA GLY A 69 19.73 -10.42 2.54
C GLY A 69 21.11 -10.96 2.93
N LYS A 70 21.76 -11.77 2.08
CA LYS A 70 23.15 -12.23 2.31
C LYS A 70 24.21 -11.16 2.00
N THR A 71 23.82 -10.11 1.28
CA THR A 71 24.65 -8.92 1.01
C THR A 71 24.33 -7.73 1.91
N GLN A 72 23.67 -7.95 3.05
CA GLN A 72 23.81 -6.99 4.13
C GLN A 72 25.28 -7.04 4.59
N PRO A 73 26.04 -5.93 4.50
CA PRO A 73 27.29 -5.86 5.21
C PRO A 73 26.93 -6.16 6.66
N THR A 74 27.51 -7.23 7.22
CA THR A 74 27.66 -7.35 8.67
C THR A 74 28.01 -5.96 9.15
N SER A 75 27.18 -5.39 10.02
CA SER A 75 27.40 -4.06 10.59
C SER A 75 28.76 -4.08 11.29
N GLU A 76 29.81 -3.81 10.54
CA GLU A 76 31.06 -3.31 11.06
C GLU A 76 30.67 -1.97 11.66
N LYS A 77 30.64 -1.93 12.99
CA LYS A 77 30.47 -0.70 13.75
C LYS A 77 31.55 0.25 13.27
N LEU A 78 31.20 1.17 12.38
CA LEU A 78 32.08 2.24 11.93
C LEU A 78 32.64 2.93 13.18
N SER A 79 33.96 3.01 13.26
CA SER A 79 34.64 3.58 14.41
C SER A 79 34.36 5.09 14.49
N ASN A 80 34.35 5.65 15.69
CA ASN A 80 34.04 7.08 15.89
C ASN A 80 34.97 8.00 15.07
N ASP A 81 36.21 7.59 14.84
CA ASP A 81 37.18 8.33 14.03
C ASP A 81 36.81 8.37 12.54
N GLU A 82 36.22 7.30 12.03
CA GLU A 82 35.75 7.26 10.64
C GLU A 82 34.57 8.20 10.46
N LEU A 83 33.64 8.22 11.43
CA LEU A 83 32.51 9.15 11.44
C LEU A 83 32.94 10.61 11.52
N ARG A 84 33.97 10.93 12.33
CA ARG A 84 34.54 12.28 12.42
C ARG A 84 35.19 12.69 11.11
N HIS A 85 35.92 11.78 10.47
CA HIS A 85 36.49 12.04 9.16
C HIS A 85 35.40 12.35 8.13
N TYR A 86 34.33 11.55 8.04
CA TYR A 86 33.22 11.78 7.10
C TYR A 86 32.53 13.14 7.28
N ILE A 87 32.36 13.61 8.52
CA ILE A 87 31.75 14.92 8.80
C ILE A 87 32.70 16.07 8.39
N VAL A 88 34.01 15.88 8.59
CA VAL A 88 35.01 16.94 8.37
C VAL A 88 35.40 17.07 6.89
N THR A 89 35.58 15.97 6.17
CA THR A 89 36.03 16.00 4.77
C THR A 89 34.88 15.99 3.76
N GLY A 90 33.66 15.60 4.17
CA GLY A 90 32.48 15.61 3.30
C GLY A 90 32.58 14.73 2.04
N GLU A 91 33.61 13.88 1.96
CA GLU A 91 33.88 13.06 0.79
C GLU A 91 33.03 11.80 0.86
N THR A 92 31.86 11.86 0.22
CA THR A 92 31.03 10.70 -0.09
C THR A 92 31.77 9.84 -1.10
N ARG A 93 32.63 8.94 -0.61
CA ARG A 93 33.05 7.81 -1.44
C ARG A 93 31.78 7.11 -1.89
N THR A 94 31.59 7.12 -3.20
CA THR A 94 30.47 6.56 -3.95
C THR A 94 30.34 5.07 -3.65
N LEU A 95 29.76 4.75 -2.50
CA LEU A 95 29.13 3.47 -2.28
C LEU A 95 27.88 3.50 -3.16
N SER A 96 28.06 3.08 -4.41
CA SER A 96 27.01 2.48 -5.21
C SER A 96 26.56 1.22 -4.48
N THR A 97 25.83 1.40 -3.38
CA THR A 97 24.83 0.42 -3.01
C THR A 97 23.76 0.59 -4.07
N GLY A 98 23.57 -0.42 -4.91
CA GLY A 98 22.47 -0.46 -5.86
C GLY A 98 21.16 -0.36 -5.11
N VAL A 99 20.75 0.86 -4.79
CA VAL A 99 19.35 1.20 -4.60
C VAL A 99 18.81 1.24 -6.02
N PRO A 100 17.96 0.29 -6.47
CA PRO A 100 17.11 0.64 -7.60
C PRO A 100 16.41 1.93 -7.19
N SER A 101 16.36 2.91 -8.09
CA SER A 101 15.81 4.27 -7.95
C SER A 101 14.38 4.36 -7.38
N GLU A 102 13.80 3.27 -6.90
CA GLU A 102 12.40 3.01 -6.59
C GLU A 102 12.26 2.13 -5.31
N GLY A 103 13.06 2.37 -4.26
CA GLY A 103 13.18 1.42 -3.14
C GLY A 103 13.25 1.99 -1.72
N GLY A 104 12.33 2.87 -1.32
CA GLY A 104 12.16 3.28 0.08
C GLY A 104 10.76 3.87 0.34
N TYR A 105 9.90 3.11 1.03
CA TYR A 105 8.46 3.36 1.21
C TYR A 105 8.06 4.82 1.49
N THR A 106 7.16 5.39 0.68
CA THR A 106 6.25 6.45 1.12
C THR A 106 4.91 6.39 0.36
N VAL A 107 3.87 5.90 1.04
CA VAL A 107 2.43 6.18 0.80
C VAL A 107 1.89 5.98 -0.64
N ILE A 108 1.02 4.97 -0.83
CA ILE A 108 0.15 4.82 -2.01
C ILE A 108 -0.44 6.21 -2.36
N PRO A 109 -0.28 6.75 -3.59
CA PRO A 109 -0.62 8.15 -3.90
C PRO A 109 -2.08 8.53 -3.58
N GLU A 110 -2.98 7.55 -3.56
CA GLU A 110 -4.37 7.77 -3.16
C GLU A 110 -4.53 8.04 -1.66
N LEU A 111 -3.75 7.38 -0.81
CA LEU A 111 -3.73 7.63 0.63
C LEU A 111 -3.09 9.00 0.94
N ASN A 112 -2.10 9.43 0.15
CA ASN A 112 -1.47 10.75 0.28
C ASN A 112 -2.47 11.87 -0.01
N LYS A 113 -3.36 11.72 -1.01
CA LYS A 113 -4.44 12.69 -1.28
C LYS A 113 -5.40 12.81 -0.11
N GLN A 114 -5.82 11.70 0.48
CA GLN A 114 -6.76 11.71 1.61
C GLN A 114 -6.13 12.35 2.85
N ILE A 115 -4.88 12.02 3.17
CA ILE A 115 -4.14 12.63 4.28
C ILE A 115 -3.95 14.13 4.04
N MET A 116 -3.54 14.53 2.83
CA MET A 116 -3.40 15.96 2.48
C MET A 116 -4.73 16.71 2.48
N GLN A 117 -5.84 16.08 2.09
CA GLN A 117 -7.18 16.66 2.19
C GLN A 117 -7.59 16.84 3.65
N GLN A 118 -7.37 15.84 4.51
CA GLN A 118 -7.69 15.95 5.93
C GLN A 118 -6.86 17.02 6.64
N LEU A 119 -5.56 17.12 6.36
CA LEU A 119 -4.71 18.17 6.92
C LEU A 119 -5.14 19.56 6.45
N ARG A 120 -5.53 19.68 5.18
CA ARG A 120 -6.07 20.94 4.63
C ARG A 120 -7.41 21.29 5.26
N TRP A 121 -8.30 20.31 5.47
CA TRP A 121 -9.60 20.51 6.11
C TRP A 121 -9.44 20.94 7.57
N LYS A 122 -8.59 20.26 8.36
CA LYS A 122 -8.27 20.66 9.73
C LYS A 122 -7.66 22.06 9.81
N LYS A 123 -6.76 22.41 8.87
CA LYS A 123 -6.18 23.77 8.78
C LYS A 123 -7.26 24.82 8.46
N TRP A 124 -8.18 24.53 7.55
CA TRP A 124 -9.28 25.44 7.21
C TRP A 124 -10.26 25.61 8.37
N VAL A 125 -10.61 24.54 9.08
CA VAL A 125 -11.46 24.61 10.27
C VAL A 125 -10.80 25.46 11.36
N MET A 126 -9.50 25.23 11.62
CA MET A 126 -8.76 26.01 12.62
C MET A 126 -8.65 27.49 12.22
N LEU A 127 -8.38 27.78 10.94
CA LEU A 127 -8.30 29.16 10.44
C LEU A 127 -9.68 29.86 10.40
N SER A 128 -10.74 29.11 10.15
CA SER A 128 -12.12 29.58 10.25
C SER A 128 -12.49 29.87 11.70
N MET A 129 -12.07 29.01 12.64
CA MET A 129 -12.31 29.20 14.08
C MET A 129 -11.58 30.43 14.61
N ILE A 130 -10.33 30.65 14.19
CA ILE A 130 -9.56 31.85 14.53
C ILE A 130 -10.25 33.11 13.97
N ARG A 131 -10.66 33.08 12.68
CA ARG A 131 -11.42 34.20 12.09
C ARG A 131 -12.80 34.42 12.72
N TYR A 132 -13.42 33.39 13.28
CA TYR A 132 -14.68 33.52 14.02
C TYR A 132 -14.45 34.14 15.40
N CYS A 133 -13.35 33.78 16.09
CA CYS A 133 -12.96 34.42 17.34
C CYS A 133 -12.57 35.90 17.17
N ASP A 134 -11.87 36.26 16.10
CA ASP A 134 -11.51 37.67 15.81
C ASP A 134 -12.69 38.54 15.36
N LYS A 135 -13.83 37.92 14.99
CA LYS A 135 -15.02 38.63 14.46
C LYS A 135 -16.21 38.64 15.42
N LEU A 136 -16.05 38.14 16.64
CA LEU A 136 -17.01 38.31 17.71
C LEU A 136 -16.72 39.64 18.44
N PRO A 137 -17.58 40.67 18.35
CA PRO A 137 -17.47 41.83 19.24
C PRO A 137 -17.63 41.34 20.68
N ALA A 138 -16.74 41.82 21.56
CA ALA A 138 -16.82 41.64 22.99
C ALA A 138 -18.19 42.13 23.50
N PHE A 139 -19.14 41.20 23.67
CA PHE A 139 -20.44 41.47 24.26
C PHE A 139 -20.74 40.38 25.30
N TYR A 140 -20.70 40.79 26.57
CA TYR A 140 -21.29 40.15 27.76
C TYR A 140 -20.62 38.85 28.25
N TYR A 141 -20.21 38.66 29.51
CA TYR A 141 -20.69 39.16 30.82
C TYR A 141 -19.52 39.27 31.82
N GLY A 142 -19.56 40.31 32.65
CA GLY A 142 -18.80 40.39 33.90
C GLY A 142 -19.56 41.26 34.90
N VAL A 143 -20.45 40.66 35.68
CA VAL A 143 -21.06 41.27 36.87
C VAL A 143 -20.91 40.28 38.03
N ARG A 144 -20.54 40.86 39.19
CA ARG A 144 -20.23 40.30 40.52
C ARG A 144 -18.80 39.75 40.64
N ASP A 145 -17.98 40.24 41.55
CA ASP A 145 -18.23 40.37 43.00
C ASP A 145 -17.66 41.63 43.67
N GLY A 146 -18.31 42.07 44.76
CA GLY A 146 -17.68 42.74 45.91
C GLY A 146 -17.65 44.27 45.92
#